data_AF-A0A1D1VR16-F1
#
_entry.id   AF-A0A1D1VR16-F1
#
_cell.length_a   1.000
_cell.length_b   1.000
_cell.length_c   1.000
_cell.angle_alpha   90.00
_cell.angle_beta   90.00
_cell.angle_gamma   90.00
#
_symmetry.space_group_name_H-M   'P 1'
#
loop_
_entity.id
_entity.type
_entity.pdbx_description
1 polymer ?
#
loop_
_entity_poly.entity_id
_entity_poly.type
_entity_poly.pdbx_seq_one_letter_code
_entity_poly.pdbx_strand_id
1 'polypeptide(L)'
;MKPEVAYFLVSVCLVLCLSQHSLAAPVSGKKMLSGISICITNCAQCHDLVGDIFDHRQCSRDCVKRKGLQLPDCTNPMSIKEYLNLKVPMNPE
;
A
#
# COMPACT_ATOMS: atom_id res chain seq x y z
N MET A 1 22.78 34.24 35.02
CA MET A 1 21.93 33.03 34.89
C MET A 1 22.35 32.05 35.99
N LYS A 2 21.42 31.50 36.77
CA LYS A 2 21.76 30.60 37.89
C LYS A 2 22.17 29.23 37.34
N PRO A 3 23.20 28.56 37.89
CA PRO A 3 23.73 27.29 37.35
C PRO A 3 22.67 26.20 37.30
N GLU A 4 21.72 26.21 38.24
CA GLU A 4 20.60 25.27 38.31
C GLU A 4 19.68 25.34 37.08
N VAL A 5 19.47 26.55 36.54
CA VAL A 5 18.68 26.76 35.32
C VAL A 5 19.42 26.23 34.10
N ALA A 6 20.75 26.37 34.07
CA ALA A 6 21.57 25.84 32.98
C ALA A 6 21.55 24.30 32.96
N TYR A 7 21.67 23.64 34.12
CA TYR A 7 21.55 22.18 34.23
C TYR A 7 20.18 21.66 33.79
N PHE A 8 19.12 22.36 34.20
CA PHE A 8 17.76 21.99 33.82
C PHE A 8 17.55 22.07 32.30
N LEU A 9 18.02 23.16 31.66
CA LEU A 9 17.91 23.33 30.21
C LEU A 9 18.74 22.29 29.44
N VAL A 10 19.96 21.98 29.89
CA VAL A 10 20.81 20.96 29.26
C VAL A 10 20.19 19.57 29.37
N SER A 11 19.62 19.22 30.54
CA SER A 11 18.94 17.95 30.75
C SER A 11 17.70 17.79 29.88
N VAL A 12 16.89 18.84 29.74
CA VAL A 12 15.70 18.84 28.87
C VAL A 12 16.11 18.67 27.41
N CYS A 13 17.14 19.40 26.95
CA CYS A 13 17.67 19.24 25.60
C CYS A 13 18.19 17.83 25.33
N LEU A 14 18.91 17.22 26.27
CA LEU A 14 19.43 15.86 26.13
C LEU A 14 18.30 14.83 25.98
N VAL A 15 17.26 14.92 26.81
CA VAL A 15 16.09 14.03 26.74
C VAL A 15 15.32 14.20 25.42
N LEU A 16 15.14 15.45 24.97
CA LEU A 16 14.48 15.73 23.69
C LEU A 16 15.29 15.18 22.50
N CYS A 17 16.62 15.37 22.48
CA CYS A 17 17.49 14.84 21.44
C CYS A 17 17.52 13.31 21.42
N LEU A 18 17.51 12.65 22.59
CA LEU A 18 17.50 11.18 22.65
C LEU A 18 16.19 10.59 22.12
N SER A 19 15.05 11.25 22.36
CA SER A 19 13.73 10.80 21.86
C SER A 19 13.57 10.86 20.34
N GLN A 20 14.45 11.58 19.63
CA GLN A 20 14.39 11.75 18.17
C GLN A 20 15.17 10.69 17.36
N HIS A 21 15.84 9.72 18.00
CA HIS A 21 16.69 8.73 17.31
C HIS A 21 15.95 7.69 16.46
N SER A 22 14.61 7.67 16.41
CA SER A 22 13.88 6.66 15.63
C SER A 22 13.64 7.00 14.15
N LEU A 23 14.09 8.14 13.63
CA LEU A 23 13.73 8.56 12.26
C LEU A 23 14.94 8.82 11.35
N ALA A 24 15.70 7.78 11.02
CA ALA A 24 16.58 7.79 9.85
C ALA A 24 16.90 6.38 9.33
N ALA A 25 15.90 5.54 9.10
CA ALA A 25 16.08 4.38 8.21
C ALA A 25 15.72 4.81 6.78
N PRO A 26 16.50 4.44 5.74
CA PRO A 26 16.09 4.68 4.35
C PRO A 26 14.88 3.79 4.04
N VAL A 27 13.67 4.36 4.13
CA VAL A 27 12.41 3.69 3.81
C VAL A 27 12.26 3.62 2.29
N SER A 28 13.04 2.74 1.66
CA SER A 28 12.81 2.37 0.26
C SER A 28 11.89 1.14 0.15
N GLY A 29 11.92 0.24 1.15
CA GLY A 29 11.10 -1.00 1.15
C GLY A 29 9.62 -0.85 1.54
N LYS A 30 9.25 0.05 2.46
CA LYS A 30 7.86 0.13 2.96
C LYS A 30 6.86 0.62 1.91
N LYS A 31 7.28 1.49 0.98
CA LYS A 31 6.42 1.96 -0.12
C LYS A 31 6.05 0.83 -1.09
N MET A 32 7.01 -0.05 -1.37
CA MET A 32 6.81 -1.18 -2.28
C MET A 32 5.90 -2.25 -1.69
N LEU A 33 6.11 -2.63 -0.42
CA LEU A 33 5.21 -3.56 0.29
C LEU A 33 3.80 -2.98 0.42
N SER A 34 3.67 -1.68 0.67
CA SER A 34 2.38 -0.99 0.70
C SER A 34 1.67 -1.07 -0.67
N GLY A 35 2.37 -0.76 -1.77
CA GLY A 35 1.79 -0.82 -3.11
C GLY A 35 1.28 -2.21 -3.50
N ILE A 36 2.04 -3.26 -3.19
CA ILE A 36 1.60 -4.64 -3.46
C ILE A 36 0.33 -4.97 -2.67
N SER A 37 0.28 -4.62 -1.37
CA SER A 37 -0.88 -4.90 -0.52
C SER A 37 -2.15 -4.19 -1.01
N ILE A 38 -2.04 -2.92 -1.42
CA ILE A 38 -3.17 -2.15 -1.94
C ILE A 38 -3.62 -2.74 -3.28
N CYS A 39 -2.68 -3.08 -4.16
CA CYS A 39 -3.01 -3.69 -5.46
C CYS A 39 -3.78 -5.01 -5.31
N ILE A 40 -3.33 -5.92 -4.43
CA ILE A 40 -4.03 -7.18 -4.17
C ILE A 40 -5.42 -6.93 -3.57
N THR A 41 -5.54 -5.95 -2.65
CA THR A 41 -6.83 -5.59 -2.06
C THR A 41 -7.80 -5.09 -3.13
N ASN A 42 -7.34 -4.24 -4.05
CA ASN A 42 -8.16 -3.79 -5.18
C ASN A 42 -8.54 -4.95 -6.11
N CYS A 43 -7.65 -5.92 -6.37
CA CYS A 43 -8.00 -7.12 -7.14
C CYS A 43 -9.13 -7.93 -6.48
N ALA A 44 -9.18 -7.99 -5.14
CA ALA A 44 -10.29 -8.64 -4.44
C ALA A 44 -11.59 -7.86 -4.61
N GLN A 45 -11.55 -6.54 -4.40
CA GLN A 45 -12.72 -5.67 -4.58
C GLN A 45 -13.28 -5.71 -6.01
N CYS A 46 -12.41 -5.75 -7.02
CA CYS A 46 -12.84 -5.83 -8.41
C CYS A 46 -13.54 -7.16 -8.71
N HIS A 47 -13.06 -8.26 -8.14
CA HIS A 47 -13.74 -9.55 -8.24
C HIS A 47 -15.13 -9.50 -7.59
N ASP A 48 -15.23 -8.94 -6.38
CA ASP A 48 -16.51 -8.84 -5.67
C ASP A 48 -17.53 -7.95 -6.42
N LEU A 49 -17.04 -6.91 -7.11
CA LEU A 49 -17.87 -5.98 -7.88
C LEU A 49 -18.28 -6.53 -9.26
N VAL A 50 -17.33 -7.15 -9.97
CA VAL A 50 -17.49 -7.55 -11.39
C VAL A 50 -17.96 -9.01 -11.51
N GLY A 51 -17.68 -9.83 -10.50
CA GLY A 51 -18.00 -11.26 -10.46
C GLY A 51 -16.99 -12.12 -11.23
N ASP A 52 -17.41 -13.36 -11.52
CA ASP A 52 -16.55 -14.43 -12.06
C ASP A 52 -15.90 -14.13 -13.41
N ILE A 53 -16.38 -13.12 -14.14
CA ILE A 53 -15.74 -12.68 -15.38
C ILE A 53 -14.40 -11.98 -15.12
N PHE A 54 -14.10 -11.57 -13.88
CA PHE A 54 -12.83 -10.95 -13.50
C PHE A 54 -11.82 -12.01 -13.01
N ASP A 55 -10.68 -12.14 -13.69
CA ASP A 55 -9.59 -13.03 -13.29
C ASP A 55 -8.79 -12.45 -12.12
N HIS A 56 -9.34 -12.60 -10.92
CA HIS A 56 -8.72 -12.21 -9.66
C HIS A 56 -7.29 -12.77 -9.52
N ARG A 57 -7.08 -14.01 -9.96
CA ARG A 57 -5.82 -14.72 -9.79
C ARG A 57 -4.73 -14.12 -10.67
N GLN A 58 -5.06 -13.77 -11.92
CA GLN A 58 -4.14 -13.09 -12.82
C GLN A 58 -3.83 -11.67 -12.34
N CYS A 59 -4.84 -10.90 -11.90
CA CYS A 59 -4.66 -9.57 -11.32
C CYS A 59 -3.68 -9.59 -10.14
N SER A 60 -3.90 -10.48 -9.16
CA SER A 60 -3.07 -10.58 -7.96
C SER A 60 -1.62 -11.00 -8.27
N ARG A 61 -1.40 -11.88 -9.27
CA ARG A 61 -0.05 -12.23 -9.73
C ARG A 61 0.68 -11.04 -10.32
N ASP A 62 -0.03 -10.23 -11.09
CA ASP A 62 0.54 -9.04 -11.73
C ASP A 62 0.87 -7.95 -10.71
N CYS A 63 0.11 -7.81 -9.62
CA CYS A 63 0.48 -6.94 -8.50
C CYS A 63 1.86 -7.27 -7.94
N VAL A 64 2.18 -8.56 -7.77
CA VAL A 64 3.50 -8.98 -7.29
C VAL A 64 4.57 -8.73 -8.36
N LYS A 65 4.31 -9.11 -9.62
CA LYS A 65 5.24 -8.96 -10.75
C LYS A 65 5.61 -7.50 -11.00
N ARG A 66 4.62 -6.59 -10.93
CA ARG A 66 4.78 -5.15 -11.14
C ARG A 66 5.05 -4.38 -9.84
N LYS A 67 5.24 -5.08 -8.72
CA LYS A 67 5.55 -4.49 -7.40
C LYS A 67 4.50 -3.46 -6.94
N GLY A 68 3.24 -3.65 -7.32
CA GLY A 68 2.13 -2.76 -6.99
C GLY A 68 2.22 -1.36 -7.61
N LEU A 69 3.01 -1.16 -8.67
CA LEU A 69 3.14 0.13 -9.36
C LEU A 69 1.90 0.51 -10.19
N GLN A 70 1.10 -0.48 -10.59
CA GLN A 70 -0.15 -0.28 -11.28
C GLN A 70 -1.27 -0.84 -10.43
N LEU A 71 -2.19 0.04 -10.03
CA LEU A 71 -3.33 -0.28 -9.19
C LEU A 71 -4.56 -0.42 -10.08
N PRO A 72 -5.30 -1.53 -10.02
CA PRO A 72 -6.58 -1.63 -10.71
C PRO A 72 -7.60 -0.70 -10.05
N ASP A 73 -8.40 -0.03 -10.88
CA ASP A 73 -9.58 0.74 -10.50
C ASP A 73 -10.82 0.01 -11.01
N CYS A 74 -11.57 -0.58 -10.08
CA CYS A 74 -12.75 -1.41 -10.38
C CYS A 74 -13.88 -0.62 -11.05
N THR A 75 -13.87 0.70 -10.94
CA THR A 75 -14.85 1.59 -11.57
C THR A 75 -14.44 2.05 -12.97
N ASN A 76 -13.19 1.79 -13.36
CA ASN A 76 -12.64 2.15 -14.66
C ASN A 76 -12.39 0.90 -15.51
N PRO A 77 -13.26 0.59 -16.50
CA PRO A 77 -13.12 -0.59 -17.36
C PRO A 77 -11.77 -0.67 -18.07
N MET A 78 -11.16 0.47 -18.39
CA MET A 78 -9.85 0.50 -19.05
C MET A 78 -8.71 0.02 -18.13
N SER A 79 -8.86 0.19 -16.82
CA SER A 79 -7.89 -0.26 -15.82
C SER A 79 -7.94 -1.78 -15.60
N ILE A 80 -9.11 -2.40 -15.79
CA ILE A 80 -9.34 -3.83 -15.52
C ILE A 80 -9.50 -4.69 -16.77
N LYS A 81 -9.50 -4.08 -17.96
CA LYS A 81 -9.78 -4.75 -19.24
C LYS A 81 -8.95 -6.02 -19.46
N GLU A 82 -7.68 -6.01 -19.05
CA GLU A 82 -6.78 -7.16 -19.22
C GLU A 82 -7.14 -8.37 -18.34
N TYR A 83 -8.02 -8.18 -17.35
CA TYR A 83 -8.47 -9.21 -16.42
C TYR A 83 -9.91 -9.67 -16.68
N LEU A 84 -10.56 -9.19 -17.75
CA LEU A 84 -11.95 -9.57 -18.08
C LEU A 84 -12.00 -10.76 -19.04
N ASN A 85 -12.65 -11.84 -18.61
CA ASN A 85 -12.91 -13.05 -19.37
C ASN A 85 -14.31 -13.02 -20.01
N LEU A 86 -14.48 -12.21 -21.04
CA LEU A 86 -15.76 -12.03 -21.74
C LEU A 86 -16.23 -13.25 -22.58
N LYS A 87 -15.48 -14.35 -22.54
CA LYS A 87 -15.84 -15.62 -23.20
C LYS A 87 -16.58 -16.58 -22.27
N VAL A 88 -16.69 -16.27 -20.98
CA VAL A 88 -17.43 -17.08 -20.02
C VAL A 88 -18.93 -16.78 -20.20
N PRO A 89 -19.79 -17.77 -20.50
CA PRO A 89 -21.23 -17.56 -20.54
C PRO A 89 -21.71 -17.16 -19.15
N MET A 90 -22.35 -16.00 -19.05
CA MET A 90 -22.97 -15.51 -17.82
C MET A 90 -24.06 -16.50 -17.42
N ASN A 91 -23.86 -17.23 -16.31
CA ASN A 91 -24.89 -18.08 -15.75
C ASN A 91 -25.62 -17.25 -14.67
N PRO A 92 -26.87 -16.81 -14.92
CA PRO A 92 -27.64 -16.13 -13.88
C PRO A 92 -28.08 -17.17 -12.85
N GLU A 93 -27.53 -17.09 -11.64
CA GLU A 93 -28.11 -17.76 -10.46
C GLU A 93 -29.41 -17.08 -10.01
#